data_AF-A0A9D9S1E1-F1
#
_entry.id   AF-A0A9D9S1E1-F1
#
_cell.length_a   1.000
_cell.length_b   1.000
_cell.length_c   1.000
_cell.angle_alpha   90.00
_cell.angle_beta   90.00
_cell.angle_gamma   90.00
#
_symmetry.space_group_name_H-M   'P 1'
#
loop_
_entity.id
_entity.type
_entity.pdbx_description
1 polymer ?
#
loop_
_entity_poly.entity_id
_entity_poly.type
_entity_poly.pdbx_seq_one_letter_code
_entity_poly.pdbx_strand_id
1 'polypeptide(L)'
;MKRIVMVLITALGASGVMAHGHPGPVDDSMPDAQRIRFCERVRDHALQAFYNRDRGRPMKLFDEDGSDGARITNHIIKRIYEEPQISSPKKAETFGRATCNEMMGTKPVSE
;
A
#
# COMPACT_ATOMS: atom_id res chain seq x y z
N MET A 1 12.98 -8.49 47.20
CA MET A 1 12.48 -7.29 46.48
C MET A 1 13.02 -7.13 45.05
N LYS A 2 14.29 -7.49 44.74
CA LYS A 2 14.87 -7.29 43.38
C LYS A 2 14.37 -8.25 42.28
N ARG A 3 13.84 -9.42 42.66
CA ARG A 3 13.34 -10.45 41.71
C ARG A 3 11.91 -10.22 41.23
N ILE A 4 11.08 -9.54 42.02
CA ILE A 4 9.67 -9.27 41.67
C ILE A 4 9.58 -8.17 40.60
N VAL A 5 10.48 -7.18 40.67
CA VAL A 5 10.57 -6.07 39.70
C VAL A 5 10.92 -6.58 38.29
N MET A 6 11.72 -7.65 38.18
CA MET A 6 12.11 -8.21 36.88
C MET A 6 10.96 -8.96 36.17
N VAL A 7 9.99 -9.49 36.91
CA VAL A 7 8.84 -10.22 36.32
C VAL A 7 7.78 -9.25 35.76
N LEU A 8 7.64 -8.05 36.33
CA LEU A 8 6.69 -7.06 35.83
C LEU A 8 7.13 -6.40 34.51
N ILE A 9 8.44 -6.29 34.25
CA ILE A 9 8.94 -5.62 33.04
C ILE A 9 8.77 -6.49 31.79
N THR A 10 8.80 -7.83 31.92
CA THR A 10 8.61 -8.74 30.79
C THR A 10 7.13 -8.91 30.38
N ALA A 11 6.18 -8.56 31.24
CA ALA A 11 4.75 -8.69 30.95
C ALA A 11 4.17 -7.55 30.09
N LEU A 12 4.88 -6.42 29.91
CA LEU A 12 4.38 -5.26 29.16
C LEU A 12 4.71 -5.28 27.65
N GLY A 13 5.47 -6.26 27.15
CA GLY A 13 5.93 -6.28 25.75
C GLY A 13 4.93 -6.80 24.71
N ALA A 14 3.78 -7.34 25.11
CA ALA A 14 2.88 -8.07 24.22
C ALA A 14 1.66 -7.28 23.71
N SER A 15 1.67 -5.94 23.82
CA SER A 15 0.65 -5.09 23.18
C SER A 15 1.18 -4.51 21.86
N GLY A 16 1.68 -5.39 21.00
CA GLY A 16 1.71 -5.14 19.56
C GLY A 16 0.27 -5.16 19.05
N VAL A 17 -0.48 -4.08 19.30
CA VAL A 17 -1.80 -3.86 18.69
C VAL A 17 -1.56 -3.80 17.19
N MET A 18 -1.82 -4.93 16.54
CA MET A 18 -2.14 -4.99 15.13
C MET A 18 -3.36 -4.10 14.94
N ALA A 19 -3.12 -2.83 14.65
CA ALA A 19 -4.16 -1.89 14.26
C ALA A 19 -4.70 -2.37 12.90
N HIS A 20 -5.61 -3.33 12.94
CA HIS A 20 -6.45 -3.74 11.82
C HIS A 20 -7.56 -2.70 11.62
N GLY A 21 -7.17 -1.43 11.51
CA GLY A 21 -8.09 -0.36 11.14
C GLY A 21 -8.47 -0.55 9.68
N HIS A 22 -9.74 -0.88 9.42
CA HIS A 22 -10.30 -0.63 8.10
C HIS A 22 -10.26 0.89 7.90
N PRO A 23 -9.78 1.39 6.76
CA PRO A 23 -9.80 2.82 6.51
C PRO A 23 -11.23 3.34 6.67
N GLY A 24 -11.40 4.35 7.53
CA GLY A 24 -12.68 5.02 7.72
C GLY A 24 -13.12 5.76 6.47
N PRO A 25 -14.38 6.22 6.41
CA PRO A 25 -14.86 7.01 5.27
C PRO A 25 -13.95 8.24 5.07
N VAL A 26 -13.51 8.45 3.83
CA VAL A 26 -12.69 9.59 3.44
C VAL A 26 -13.61 10.75 3.15
N ASP A 27 -13.67 11.71 4.08
CA ASP A 27 -14.43 12.95 3.93
C ASP A 27 -13.64 14.02 3.19
N ASP A 28 -14.34 14.91 2.48
CA ASP A 28 -13.70 15.97 1.68
C ASP A 28 -13.05 17.06 2.56
N SER A 29 -13.36 17.13 3.87
CA SER A 29 -12.66 18.02 4.81
C SER A 29 -11.23 17.56 5.16
N MET A 30 -10.87 16.31 4.83
CA MET A 30 -9.52 15.82 5.07
C MET A 30 -8.54 16.44 4.06
N PRO A 31 -7.40 17.01 4.51
CA PRO A 31 -6.46 17.69 3.63
C PRO A 31 -5.84 16.78 2.56
N ASP A 32 -5.84 15.47 2.79
CA ASP A 32 -5.31 14.46 1.88
C ASP A 32 -6.38 13.53 1.27
N ALA A 33 -7.66 13.91 1.34
CA ALA A 33 -8.78 13.11 0.83
C ALA A 33 -8.58 12.65 -0.62
N GLN A 34 -8.14 13.55 -1.50
CA GLN A 34 -7.91 13.23 -2.91
C GLN A 34 -6.77 12.22 -3.09
N ARG A 35 -5.67 12.41 -2.35
CA ARG A 35 -4.52 11.49 -2.38
C ARG A 35 -4.92 10.10 -1.88
N ILE A 36 -5.67 10.03 -0.77
CA ILE A 36 -6.14 8.78 -0.21
C ILE A 36 -7.01 8.05 -1.23
N ARG A 37 -8.04 8.70 -1.79
CA ARG A 37 -8.93 8.10 -2.80
C ARG A 37 -8.17 7.67 -4.05
N PHE A 38 -7.18 8.46 -4.49
CA PHE A 38 -6.33 8.10 -5.61
C PHE A 38 -5.54 6.81 -5.31
N CYS A 39 -4.85 6.74 -4.17
CA CYS A 39 -4.08 5.56 -3.81
C CYS A 39 -4.94 4.34 -3.48
N GLU A 40 -6.20 4.51 -3.09
CA GLU A 40 -7.17 3.41 -3.01
C GLU A 40 -7.50 2.82 -4.39
N ARG A 41 -7.70 3.66 -5.42
CA ARG A 41 -7.89 3.16 -6.78
C ARG A 41 -6.63 2.45 -7.31
N VAL A 42 -5.45 3.00 -7.04
CA VAL A 42 -4.19 2.35 -7.41
C VAL A 42 -4.01 1.01 -6.69
N ARG A 43 -4.38 0.91 -5.41
CA ARG A 43 -4.42 -0.36 -4.66
C ARG A 43 -5.33 -1.39 -5.36
N ASP A 44 -6.49 -0.98 -5.86
CA ASP A 44 -7.41 -1.91 -6.52
C ASP A 44 -6.83 -2.43 -7.85
N HIS A 45 -6.11 -1.59 -8.59
CA HIS A 45 -5.35 -2.03 -9.77
C HIS A 45 -4.20 -2.99 -9.41
N ALA A 46 -3.51 -2.75 -8.28
CA ALA A 46 -2.50 -3.66 -7.76
C ALA A 46 -3.08 -5.06 -7.48
N LEU A 47 -4.23 -5.10 -6.80
CA LEU A 47 -4.94 -6.34 -6.50
C LEU A 47 -5.38 -7.05 -7.79
N GLN A 48 -5.89 -6.31 -8.77
CA GLN A 48 -6.26 -6.87 -10.07
C GLN A 48 -5.06 -7.45 -10.82
N ALA A 49 -3.91 -6.77 -10.80
CA ALA A 49 -2.67 -7.25 -11.40
C ALA A 49 -2.19 -8.55 -10.76
N PHE A 50 -2.27 -8.66 -9.42
CA PHE A 50 -1.95 -9.89 -8.71
C PHE A 50 -2.81 -11.07 -9.20
N TYR A 51 -4.13 -10.89 -9.28
CA TYR A 51 -5.03 -11.95 -9.76
C TYR A 51 -4.82 -12.29 -11.24
N ASN A 52 -4.45 -11.32 -12.06
CA ASN A 52 -4.13 -11.58 -13.47
C ASN A 52 -2.85 -12.42 -13.58
N ARG A 53 -1.78 -12.05 -12.87
CA ARG A 53 -0.53 -12.81 -12.81
C ARG A 53 -0.75 -14.24 -12.30
N ASP A 54 -1.49 -14.39 -11.20
CA ASP A 54 -1.78 -15.70 -10.57
C ASP A 54 -2.54 -16.64 -11.52
N ARG A 55 -3.39 -16.09 -12.39
CA ARG A 55 -4.10 -16.83 -13.45
C ARG A 55 -3.32 -16.97 -14.76
N GLY A 56 -2.04 -16.61 -14.78
CA GLY A 56 -1.20 -16.66 -15.99
C GLY A 56 -1.63 -15.69 -17.10
N ARG A 57 -2.39 -14.64 -16.78
CA ARG A 57 -2.86 -13.65 -17.76
C ARG A 57 -1.75 -12.65 -18.07
N PRO A 58 -1.66 -12.18 -19.33
CA PRO A 58 -0.66 -11.19 -19.71
C PRO A 58 -0.82 -9.90 -18.90
N MET A 59 0.30 -9.24 -18.65
CA MET A 59 0.33 -7.92 -18.04
C MET A 59 -0.45 -6.93 -18.90
N LYS A 60 -1.27 -6.10 -18.25
CA LYS A 60 -1.99 -5.00 -18.89
C LYS A 60 -1.54 -3.69 -18.26
N LEU A 61 -1.02 -2.80 -19.09
CA LEU A 61 -0.57 -1.47 -18.69
C LEU A 61 -1.55 -0.44 -19.24
N PHE A 62 -1.60 0.71 -18.58
CA PHE A 62 -2.29 1.90 -19.06
C PHE A 62 -1.39 2.63 -20.05
N ASP A 63 -1.98 3.32 -21.03
CA ASP A 63 -1.24 4.24 -21.88
C ASP A 63 -0.66 5.37 -21.04
N GLU A 64 0.63 5.64 -21.17
CA GLU A 64 1.28 6.73 -20.43
C GLU A 64 0.93 8.07 -21.09
N ASP A 65 0.07 8.83 -20.41
CA ASP A 65 -0.46 10.14 -20.84
C ASP A 65 0.28 11.33 -20.21
N GLY A 66 1.40 11.06 -19.53
CA GLY A 66 2.15 12.04 -18.74
C GLY A 66 1.58 12.31 -17.35
N SER A 67 0.44 11.70 -16.99
CA SER A 67 -0.12 11.81 -15.64
C SER A 67 0.60 10.90 -14.63
N ASP A 68 0.54 11.28 -13.36
CA ASP A 68 1.00 10.40 -12.27
C ASP A 68 0.15 9.14 -12.16
N GLY A 69 -1.12 9.20 -12.58
CA GLY A 69 -2.05 8.08 -12.55
C GLY A 69 -1.53 6.87 -13.32
N ALA A 70 -1.31 7.04 -14.62
CA ALA A 70 -0.80 5.99 -15.48
C ALA A 70 0.61 5.55 -15.04
N ARG A 71 1.50 6.51 -14.78
CA ARG A 71 2.90 6.25 -14.40
C ARG A 71 3.03 5.42 -13.12
N ILE A 72 2.39 5.82 -12.03
CA ILE A 72 2.45 5.13 -10.73
C ILE A 72 1.80 3.75 -10.84
N THR A 73 0.63 3.67 -11.48
CA THR A 73 -0.10 2.40 -11.61
C THR A 73 0.70 1.40 -12.45
N ASN A 74 1.28 1.83 -13.57
CA ASN A 74 2.13 0.97 -14.41
C ASN A 74 3.37 0.49 -13.67
N HIS A 75 4.02 1.34 -12.87
CA HIS A 75 5.15 0.93 -12.04
C HIS A 75 4.76 -0.21 -11.09
N ILE A 76 3.65 -0.04 -10.37
CA ILE A 76 3.14 -1.06 -9.42
C ILE A 76 2.77 -2.36 -10.13
N ILE A 77 2.09 -2.29 -11.29
CA ILE A 77 1.71 -3.47 -12.06
C ILE A 77 2.95 -4.26 -12.49
N LYS A 78 3.98 -3.57 -13.04
CA LYS A 78 5.23 -4.21 -13.46
C LYS A 78 5.87 -4.97 -12.29
N ARG A 79 6.03 -4.29 -11.15
CA ARG A 79 6.59 -4.88 -9.93
C ARG A 79 5.81 -6.09 -9.44
N ILE A 80 4.48 -6.07 -9.49
CA ILE A 80 3.66 -7.24 -9.12
C ILE A 80 3.95 -8.45 -9.99
N TYR A 81 4.13 -8.28 -11.29
CA TYR A 81 4.47 -9.38 -12.18
C TYR A 81 5.92 -9.86 -11.99
N GLU A 82 6.84 -8.95 -11.72
CA GLU A 82 8.27 -9.21 -11.60
C GLU A 82 8.68 -9.78 -10.23
N GLU A 83 7.90 -9.53 -9.16
CA GLU A 83 8.25 -9.88 -7.79
C GLU A 83 7.40 -11.03 -7.22
N PRO A 84 7.94 -12.26 -7.16
CA PRO A 84 7.23 -13.41 -6.58
C PRO A 84 6.93 -13.24 -5.09
N GLN A 85 7.69 -12.42 -4.34
CA GLN A 85 7.45 -12.15 -2.93
C GLN A 85 6.08 -11.53 -2.62
N ILE A 86 5.44 -10.89 -3.61
CA ILE A 86 4.06 -10.42 -3.54
C ILE A 86 3.15 -11.64 -3.76
N SER A 87 3.09 -12.49 -2.75
CA SER A 87 2.56 -13.86 -2.83
C SER A 87 1.11 -13.99 -2.38
N SER A 88 0.42 -12.89 -2.05
CA SER A 88 -0.98 -12.93 -1.63
C SER A 88 -1.74 -11.65 -2.00
N PRO A 89 -3.08 -11.70 -2.10
CA PRO A 89 -3.93 -10.53 -2.31
C PRO A 89 -3.61 -9.41 -1.32
N LYS A 90 -3.45 -9.76 -0.03
CA LYS A 90 -3.20 -8.77 1.02
C LYS A 90 -1.84 -8.07 0.88
N LYS A 91 -0.83 -8.80 0.41
CA LYS A 91 0.48 -8.22 0.11
C LYS A 91 0.39 -7.28 -1.09
N ALA A 92 -0.36 -7.64 -2.13
CA ALA A 92 -0.56 -6.78 -3.30
C ALA A 92 -1.28 -5.47 -2.94
N GLU A 93 -2.33 -5.53 -2.11
CA GLU A 93 -3.01 -4.34 -1.60
C GLU A 93 -2.07 -3.43 -0.80
N THR A 94 -1.33 -4.02 0.14
CA THR A 94 -0.41 -3.28 1.02
C THR A 94 0.71 -2.65 0.21
N PHE A 95 1.29 -3.41 -0.72
CA PHE A 95 2.31 -2.95 -1.66
C PHE A 95 1.81 -1.78 -2.50
N GLY A 96 0.69 -1.96 -3.22
CA GLY A 96 0.16 -0.93 -4.12
C GLY A 96 -0.17 0.37 -3.39
N ARG A 97 -0.77 0.30 -2.19
CA ARG A 97 -1.05 1.50 -1.38
C ARG A 97 0.22 2.17 -0.88
N ALA A 98 1.18 1.41 -0.37
CA ALA A 98 2.43 1.95 0.17
C ALA A 98 3.25 2.65 -0.93
N THR A 99 3.45 1.96 -2.06
CA THR A 99 4.19 2.50 -3.21
C THR A 99 3.51 3.72 -3.81
N CYS A 100 2.17 3.72 -3.91
CA CYS A 100 1.46 4.92 -4.36
C CYS A 100 1.72 6.12 -3.45
N ASN A 101 1.58 5.95 -2.13
CA ASN A 101 1.80 7.03 -1.16
C ASN A 101 3.25 7.55 -1.23
N GLU A 102 4.23 6.67 -1.39
CA GLU A 102 5.63 7.03 -1.55
C GLU A 102 5.89 7.83 -2.84
N MET A 103 5.38 7.36 -3.98
CA MET A 103 5.55 8.02 -5.27
C MET A 103 4.79 9.36 -5.36
N MET A 104 3.71 9.51 -4.61
CA MET A 104 2.98 10.78 -4.47
C MET A 104 3.69 11.77 -3.54
N GLY A 105 4.43 11.30 -2.53
CA GLY A 105 5.18 12.13 -1.58
C GLY A 105 6.57 12.57 -2.06
N THR A 106 7.08 11.97 -3.14
CA THR A 106 8.45 12.19 -3.65
C THR A 106 8.54 13.24 -4.76
N LYS A 107 7.49 14.04 -5.00
CA LYS A 107 7.62 15.18 -5.92
C LYS A 107 8.54 16.25 -5.32
N PRO A 108 9.61 16.69 -6.02
CA PRO A 108 10.21 17.97 -5.70
C PRO A 108 9.12 19.04 -5.88
N VAL A 109 8.95 19.90 -4.87
CA VAL A 109 8.14 21.11 -4.98
C VAL A 109 8.63 21.84 -6.22
N SER A 110 7.81 21.86 -7.28
CA SER A 110 8.08 22.73 -8.42
C SER A 110 7.64 24.12 -7.96
N GLU A 111 8.61 25.05 -7.90
CA GLU A 111 8.40 26.48 -7.61
C GLU A 111 7.41 27.13 -8.58
#